data_AF-A0A943JWD9-F1
#
_entry.id   AF-A0A943JWD9-F1
#
_cell.length_a   1.000
_cell.length_b   1.000
_cell.length_c   1.000
_cell.angle_alpha   90.00
_cell.angle_beta   90.00
_cell.angle_gamma   90.00
#
_symmetry.space_group_name_H-M   'P 1'
#
loop_
_entity.id
_entity.type
_entity.pdbx_description
1 polymer ?
#
loop_
_entity_poly.entity_id
_entity_poly.type
_entity_poly.pdbx_seq_one_letter_code
_entity_poly.pdbx_strand_id
1 'polypeptide(L)'
;MEYKTKKIYCGKYLEIDIIPTLEEKQISKNGKKVFLTPDKQKNLNDKNARRYFCQLLNTNFNSNDLHITLTYNDYFMPSSYDEANKIAYNYIRRLKNKYKKQNKELKYVLVTEYTTEETEGEIRIHHHIILNKIFADDLYTKMWSNKKKPIGRSKSYKLDFNETGIEGLAKYLTKNKGQKKRWSCSQNLDKPFIRERKIRLSKTKVSKLVFDINNKGIWEIDNKGYIYTDSNSVYNEITGLWHFYIRMRKIE
;
A
#
# COMPACT_ATOMS: atom_id res chain seq x y z
N MET A 1 -16.27 -20.83 -18.08
CA MET A 1 -16.37 -20.07 -16.82
C MET A 1 -16.02 -18.64 -17.12
N GLU A 2 -16.73 -17.68 -16.53
CA GLU A 2 -16.47 -16.26 -16.74
C GLU A 2 -15.51 -15.74 -15.68
N TYR A 3 -14.48 -15.04 -16.14
CA TYR A 3 -13.43 -14.43 -15.36
C TYR A 3 -13.34 -12.95 -15.72
N LYS A 4 -12.81 -12.13 -14.81
CA LYS A 4 -12.38 -10.77 -15.06
C LYS A 4 -10.87 -10.68 -14.89
N THR A 5 -10.23 -10.02 -15.84
CA THR A 5 -8.84 -9.60 -15.74
C THR A 5 -8.82 -8.14 -15.32
N LYS A 6 -8.18 -7.81 -14.21
CA LYS A 6 -7.91 -6.43 -13.78
C LYS A 6 -6.42 -6.18 -13.92
N LYS A 7 -6.04 -5.26 -14.81
CA LYS A 7 -4.68 -4.73 -14.91
C LYS A 7 -4.62 -3.44 -14.10
N ILE A 8 -3.81 -3.42 -13.05
CA ILE A 8 -3.65 -2.31 -12.10
C ILE A 8 -2.25 -1.72 -12.31
N TYR A 9 -2.21 -0.51 -12.85
CA TYR A 9 -0.97 0.19 -13.17
C TYR A 9 -0.59 1.11 -12.00
N CYS A 10 0.56 0.83 -11.39
CA CYS A 10 1.09 1.49 -10.21
C CYS A 10 2.47 2.09 -10.52
N GLY A 11 2.49 3.20 -11.27
CA GLY A 11 3.74 3.83 -11.71
C GLY A 11 4.57 2.92 -12.63
N LYS A 12 5.72 2.44 -12.14
CA LYS A 12 6.58 1.47 -12.85
C LYS A 12 6.11 0.02 -12.72
N TYR A 13 5.12 -0.26 -11.86
CA TYR A 13 4.66 -1.62 -11.56
C TYR A 13 3.29 -1.89 -12.18
N LEU A 14 3.04 -3.16 -12.50
CA LEU A 14 1.78 -3.66 -13.01
C LEU A 14 1.37 -4.88 -12.19
N GLU A 15 0.17 -4.85 -11.62
CA GLU A 15 -0.47 -6.03 -11.04
C GLU A 15 -1.58 -6.51 -11.96
N ILE A 16 -1.69 -7.82 -12.18
CA ILE A 16 -2.73 -8.44 -12.99
C ILE A 16 -3.49 -9.44 -12.12
N ASP A 17 -4.78 -9.20 -11.96
CA ASP A 17 -5.69 -10.10 -11.26
C ASP A 17 -6.57 -10.81 -12.26
N ILE A 18 -6.58 -12.14 -12.25
CA ILE A 18 -7.54 -12.95 -13.01
C ILE A 18 -8.43 -13.67 -12.00
N ILE A 19 -9.65 -13.15 -11.84
CA ILE A 19 -10.58 -13.54 -10.78
C ILE A 19 -11.92 -13.95 -11.40
N PRO A 20 -12.62 -14.97 -10.89
CA PRO A 20 -13.97 -15.31 -11.36
C PRO A 20 -14.96 -14.15 -11.23
N THR A 21 -15.88 -13.97 -12.17
CA THR A 21 -16.91 -12.90 -12.09
C THR A 21 -18.04 -13.19 -11.11
N LEU A 22 -18.24 -14.46 -10.75
CA LEU A 22 -19.35 -14.92 -9.91
C LEU A 22 -19.33 -14.38 -8.46
N GLU A 23 -18.29 -13.64 -8.06
CA GLU A 23 -18.10 -13.18 -6.68
C GLU A 23 -19.04 -12.08 -6.17
N GLU A 24 -19.86 -11.44 -7.00
CA GLU A 24 -20.86 -10.49 -6.46
C GLU A 24 -21.94 -11.19 -5.62
N LYS A 25 -22.06 -12.52 -5.75
CA LYS A 25 -22.87 -13.38 -4.88
C LYS A 25 -22.06 -14.65 -4.63
N GLN A 26 -21.38 -14.79 -3.49
CA GLN A 26 -20.64 -16.01 -3.16
C GLN A 26 -21.59 -17.21 -3.14
N ILE A 27 -21.57 -18.00 -4.20
CA ILE A 27 -22.33 -19.24 -4.35
C ILE A 27 -21.35 -20.37 -4.03
N SER A 28 -21.70 -21.22 -3.07
CA SER A 28 -20.91 -22.40 -2.72
C SER A 28 -20.84 -23.37 -3.89
N LYS A 29 -19.89 -24.32 -3.84
CA LYS A 29 -19.82 -25.47 -4.76
C LYS A 29 -21.18 -26.15 -5.00
N ASN A 30 -22.08 -26.11 -4.02
CA ASN A 30 -23.42 -26.73 -4.06
C ASN A 30 -24.54 -25.75 -4.45
N GLY A 31 -24.24 -24.56 -4.97
CA GLY A 31 -25.25 -23.62 -5.45
C GLY A 31 -25.92 -22.75 -4.38
N LYS A 32 -25.52 -22.86 -3.11
CA LYS A 32 -26.11 -22.07 -2.00
C LYS A 32 -25.38 -20.75 -1.81
N LYS A 33 -26.10 -19.67 -1.53
CA LYS A 33 -25.48 -18.39 -1.13
C LYS A 33 -24.79 -18.57 0.21
N VAL A 34 -23.52 -18.16 0.30
CA VAL A 34 -22.72 -18.16 1.52
C VAL A 34 -22.26 -16.73 1.78
N PHE A 35 -22.48 -16.24 2.99
CA PHE A 35 -21.96 -14.96 3.44
C PHE A 35 -20.64 -15.18 4.18
N LEU A 36 -19.67 -14.28 3.97
CA LEU A 36 -18.46 -14.28 4.78
C LEU A 36 -18.84 -13.91 6.22
N THR A 37 -18.23 -14.59 7.19
CA THR A 37 -18.33 -14.18 8.58
C THR A 37 -17.71 -12.78 8.75
N PRO A 38 -18.14 -11.99 9.75
CA PRO A 38 -17.56 -10.68 10.03
C PRO A 38 -16.03 -10.71 10.11
N ASP A 39 -15.45 -11.73 10.74
CA ASP A 39 -13.99 -11.88 10.86
C ASP A 39 -13.31 -12.17 9.51
N LYS A 40 -13.90 -13.02 8.68
CA LYS A 40 -13.39 -13.28 7.32
C LYS A 40 -13.46 -12.02 6.46
N GLN A 41 -14.53 -11.25 6.58
CA GLN A 41 -14.69 -9.97 5.88
C GLN A 41 -13.67 -8.93 6.37
N LYS A 42 -13.45 -8.82 7.69
CA LYS A 42 -12.44 -7.95 8.30
C LYS A 42 -11.04 -8.30 7.78
N ASN A 43 -10.68 -9.58 7.77
CA ASN A 43 -9.40 -10.06 7.25
C ASN A 43 -9.21 -9.79 5.75
N LEU A 44 -10.27 -9.95 4.95
CA LEU A 44 -10.23 -9.63 3.52
C LEU A 44 -10.07 -8.12 3.28
N ASN A 45 -10.83 -7.30 4.00
CA ASN A 45 -10.71 -5.84 3.94
C ASN A 45 -9.30 -5.39 4.34
N ASP A 46 -8.73 -5.99 5.39
CA ASP A 46 -7.36 -5.76 5.83
C ASP A 46 -6.32 -6.13 4.77
N LYS A 47 -6.47 -7.29 4.12
CA LYS A 47 -5.59 -7.71 3.03
C LYS A 47 -5.66 -6.75 1.86
N ASN A 48 -6.87 -6.34 1.47
CA ASN A 48 -7.11 -5.39 0.39
C ASN A 48 -6.56 -4.00 0.72
N ALA A 49 -6.72 -3.54 1.97
CA ALA A 49 -6.20 -2.24 2.41
C ALA A 49 -4.65 -2.20 2.37
N ARG A 50 -3.97 -3.26 2.84
CA ARG A 50 -2.50 -3.35 2.74
C ARG A 50 -2.01 -3.38 1.31
N ARG A 51 -2.69 -4.14 0.45
CA ARG A 51 -2.38 -4.20 -0.98
C ARG A 51 -2.55 -2.83 -1.63
N TYR A 52 -3.69 -2.18 -1.40
CA TYR A 52 -3.96 -0.85 -1.93
C TYR A 52 -2.95 0.19 -1.44
N PHE A 53 -2.51 0.09 -0.18
CA PHE A 53 -1.46 0.95 0.36
C PHE A 53 -0.16 0.83 -0.44
N CYS A 54 0.29 -0.40 -0.72
CA CYS A 54 1.47 -0.65 -1.56
C CYS A 54 1.28 -0.06 -2.98
N GLN A 55 0.13 -0.30 -3.61
CA GLN A 55 -0.19 0.23 -4.93
C GLN A 55 -0.17 1.76 -4.96
N LEU A 56 -0.73 2.41 -3.94
CA LEU A 56 -0.75 3.87 -3.80
C LEU A 56 0.67 4.44 -3.67
N LEU A 57 1.53 3.81 -2.88
CA LEU A 57 2.93 4.22 -2.72
C LEU A 57 3.71 4.05 -4.03
N ASN A 58 3.61 2.89 -4.68
CA ASN A 58 4.23 2.60 -5.97
C ASN A 58 3.77 3.57 -7.09
N THR A 59 2.55 4.09 -6.98
CA THR A 59 2.01 5.05 -7.95
C THR A 59 2.59 6.45 -7.79
N ASN A 60 2.89 6.87 -6.56
CA ASN A 60 3.17 8.28 -6.24
C ASN A 60 4.62 8.59 -5.89
N PHE A 61 5.39 7.60 -5.46
CA PHE A 61 6.75 7.81 -4.95
C PHE A 61 7.78 6.98 -5.72
N ASN A 62 9.03 7.40 -5.63
CA ASN A 62 10.18 6.75 -6.26
C ASN A 62 11.41 6.76 -5.33
N SER A 63 12.53 6.18 -5.78
CA SER A 63 13.74 6.03 -4.97
C SER A 63 14.43 7.34 -4.56
N ASN A 64 14.09 8.48 -5.18
CA ASN A 64 14.57 9.79 -4.76
C ASN A 64 13.77 10.41 -3.62
N ASP A 65 12.59 9.86 -3.32
CA ASP A 65 11.71 10.33 -2.27
C ASP A 65 12.16 9.83 -0.89
N LEU A 66 11.50 10.28 0.17
CA LEU A 66 11.94 10.05 1.55
C LEU A 66 10.91 9.27 2.36
N HIS A 67 11.42 8.35 3.17
CA HIS A 67 10.77 7.84 4.38
C HIS A 67 11.37 8.52 5.59
N ILE A 68 10.53 9.16 6.40
CA ILE A 68 10.94 9.92 7.58
C ILE A 68 10.30 9.30 8.80
N THR A 69 11.12 9.03 9.82
CA THR A 69 10.66 8.63 11.15
C THR A 69 10.79 9.80 12.10
N LEU A 70 9.71 10.10 12.82
CA LEU A 70 9.58 11.22 13.75
C LEU A 70 9.19 10.67 15.13
N THR A 71 10.05 10.83 16.12
CA THR A 71 9.79 10.46 17.51
C THR A 71 9.72 11.69 18.39
N TYR A 72 9.11 11.54 19.57
CA TYR A 72 9.07 12.57 20.61
C TYR A 72 10.20 12.36 21.62
N ASN A 73 10.72 13.43 22.20
CA ASN A 73 11.43 13.36 23.48
C ASN A 73 10.43 13.36 24.64
N ASP A 74 10.91 13.20 25.87
CA ASP A 74 10.03 13.03 27.03
C ASP A 74 9.25 14.30 27.36
N TYR A 75 9.81 15.48 27.07
CA TYR A 75 9.17 16.77 27.33
C TYR A 75 8.02 17.10 26.36
N PHE A 76 8.12 16.64 25.11
CA PHE A 76 7.11 16.87 24.07
C PHE A 76 6.27 15.61 23.77
N MET A 77 6.26 14.63 24.69
CA MET A 77 5.43 13.44 24.50
C MET A 77 3.95 13.84 24.46
N PRO A 78 3.22 13.49 23.39
CA PRO A 78 1.79 13.74 23.35
C PRO A 78 1.05 12.86 24.36
N SER A 79 0.06 13.44 25.04
CA SER A 79 -0.81 12.75 26.00
C SER A 79 -1.83 11.82 25.32
N SER A 80 -2.06 11.99 24.02
CA SER A 80 -3.06 11.25 23.26
C SER A 80 -2.71 11.13 21.77
N TYR A 81 -3.34 10.17 21.10
CA TYR A 81 -3.27 10.00 19.65
C TYR A 81 -3.70 11.27 18.89
N ASP A 82 -4.74 11.96 19.36
CA ASP A 82 -5.25 13.17 18.70
C ASP A 82 -4.28 14.34 18.84
N GLU A 83 -3.61 14.48 19.98
CA GLU A 83 -2.54 15.46 20.17
C GLU A 83 -1.35 15.16 19.26
N ALA A 84 -0.91 13.90 19.19
CA ALA A 84 0.17 13.48 18.31
C ALA A 84 -0.13 13.81 16.84
N ASN A 85 -1.37 13.56 16.39
CA ASN A 85 -1.80 13.91 15.04
C ASN A 85 -1.79 15.42 14.81
N LYS A 86 -2.25 16.24 15.76
CA LYS A 86 -2.19 17.71 15.64
C LYS A 86 -0.74 18.17 15.45
N ILE A 87 0.21 17.60 16.19
CA ILE A 87 1.64 17.93 16.04
C ILE A 87 2.17 17.51 14.67
N ALA A 88 1.86 16.28 14.23
CA ALA A 88 2.25 15.77 12.90
C ALA A 88 1.66 16.63 11.76
N TYR A 89 0.38 17.04 11.85
CA TYR A 89 -0.24 17.93 10.87
C TYR A 89 0.40 19.32 10.86
N ASN A 90 0.82 19.85 12.00
CA ASN A 90 1.58 21.11 12.06
C ASN A 90 2.95 20.99 11.38
N TYR A 91 3.62 19.85 11.50
CA TYR A 91 4.83 19.55 10.73
C TYR A 91 4.56 19.52 9.22
N ILE A 92 3.56 18.74 8.78
CA ILE A 92 3.16 18.66 7.37
C ILE A 92 2.76 20.03 6.81
N ARG A 93 2.01 20.83 7.57
CA ARG A 93 1.58 22.18 7.17
C ARG A 93 2.77 23.09 6.91
N ARG A 94 3.80 23.04 7.76
CA ARG A 94 5.04 23.81 7.55
C ARG A 94 5.78 23.37 6.28
N LEU A 95 5.84 22.06 6.02
CA LEU A 95 6.40 21.54 4.77
C LEU A 95 5.59 22.01 3.57
N LYS A 96 4.26 21.87 3.60
CA LYS A 96 3.35 22.32 2.53
C LYS A 96 3.56 23.81 2.19
N ASN A 97 3.75 24.66 3.20
CA ASN A 97 4.06 26.07 2.99
C ASN A 97 5.40 26.29 2.28
N LYS A 98 6.43 25.48 2.57
CA LYS A 98 7.71 25.55 1.84
C LYS A 98 7.59 25.05 0.40
N TYR A 99 6.84 23.98 0.15
CA TYR A 99 6.58 23.47 -1.20
C TYR A 99 5.84 24.51 -2.04
N LYS A 100 4.82 25.16 -1.46
CA LYS A 100 4.07 26.23 -2.11
C LYS A 100 4.96 27.40 -2.53
N LYS A 101 5.96 27.78 -1.72
CA LYS A 101 6.95 28.82 -2.07
C LYS A 101 7.83 28.46 -3.28
N GLN A 102 7.93 27.17 -3.61
CA GLN A 102 8.66 26.67 -4.78
C GLN A 102 7.72 26.32 -5.95
N ASN A 103 6.43 26.70 -5.88
CA ASN A 103 5.40 26.29 -6.84
C ASN A 103 5.34 24.77 -7.05
N LYS A 104 5.59 24.00 -5.97
CA LYS A 104 5.45 22.54 -5.94
C LYS A 104 4.36 22.15 -4.96
N GLU A 105 3.81 20.95 -5.15
CA GLU A 105 2.86 20.36 -4.21
C GLU A 105 3.51 19.23 -3.40
N LEU A 106 3.18 19.19 -2.11
CA LEU A 106 3.60 18.11 -1.22
C LEU A 106 2.64 16.93 -1.36
N LYS A 107 3.16 15.80 -1.84
CA LYS A 107 2.55 14.48 -1.73
C LYS A 107 3.09 13.79 -0.50
N TYR A 108 2.22 13.24 0.35
CA TYR A 108 2.66 12.49 1.51
C TYR A 108 1.68 11.40 1.95
N VAL A 109 2.21 10.44 2.69
CA VAL A 109 1.48 9.44 3.45
C VAL A 109 2.04 9.44 4.87
N LEU A 110 1.18 9.55 5.88
CA LEU A 110 1.51 9.58 7.31
C LEU A 110 0.88 8.37 8.00
N VAL A 111 1.71 7.59 8.69
CA VAL A 111 1.31 6.50 9.58
C VAL A 111 1.77 6.87 11.00
N THR A 112 0.85 6.79 11.96
CA THR A 112 1.14 7.04 13.37
C THR A 112 1.13 5.71 14.10
N GLU A 113 2.26 5.33 14.68
CA GLU A 113 2.34 4.16 15.56
C GLU A 113 2.05 4.58 17.00
N TYR A 114 1.19 3.83 17.67
CA TYR A 114 0.77 4.03 19.04
C TYR A 114 0.22 2.71 19.58
N THR A 115 0.26 2.52 20.90
CA THR A 115 -0.34 1.36 21.57
C THR A 115 -1.85 1.34 21.32
N THR A 116 -2.34 0.20 20.85
CA THR A 116 -3.76 -0.14 20.95
C THR A 116 -3.90 -1.20 22.04
N GLU A 117 -5.04 -1.27 22.73
CA GLU A 117 -5.28 -2.20 23.86
C GLU A 117 -4.94 -3.68 23.55
N GLU A 118 -4.82 -4.04 22.26
CA GLU A 118 -4.51 -5.39 21.74
C GLU A 118 -3.01 -5.69 21.49
N THR A 119 -2.06 -4.78 21.77
CA THR A 119 -0.61 -5.04 21.56
C THR A 119 0.12 -5.32 22.87
N GLU A 120 0.87 -6.43 22.92
CA GLU A 120 1.83 -6.73 24.00
C GLU A 120 2.90 -5.63 24.09
N GLY A 121 2.75 -4.74 25.07
CA GLY A 121 3.70 -3.68 25.39
C GLY A 121 3.28 -2.27 24.93
N GLU A 122 3.64 -1.27 25.73
CA GLU A 122 3.38 0.14 25.45
C GLU A 122 4.33 0.64 24.33
N ILE A 123 3.78 0.84 23.13
CA ILE A 123 4.49 1.46 22.01
C ILE A 123 4.46 2.97 22.20
N ARG A 124 5.64 3.56 22.44
CA ARG A 124 5.84 5.01 22.43
C ARG A 124 5.38 5.60 21.10
N ILE A 125 4.50 6.61 21.16
CA ILE A 125 3.91 7.23 19.97
C ILE A 125 5.01 7.79 19.06
N HIS A 126 4.96 7.45 17.77
CA HIS A 126 5.84 7.99 16.76
C HIS A 126 5.19 7.99 15.38
N HIS A 127 5.77 8.71 14.43
CA HIS A 127 5.21 8.86 13.09
C HIS A 127 6.19 8.40 12.02
N HIS A 128 5.65 7.75 11.00
CA HIS A 128 6.31 7.49 9.73
C HIS A 128 5.66 8.31 8.64
N ILE A 129 6.46 9.02 7.86
CA ILE A 129 5.99 9.83 6.74
C ILE A 129 6.75 9.43 5.48
N ILE A 130 6.03 9.04 4.44
CA ILE A 130 6.57 8.93 3.08
C ILE A 130 6.17 10.21 2.34
N LEU A 131 7.12 10.91 1.72
CA LEU A 131 6.85 12.15 1.00
C LEU A 131 7.74 12.35 -0.22
N ASN A 132 7.26 13.13 -1.20
CA ASN A 132 8.04 13.46 -2.38
C ASN A 132 9.15 14.46 -2.06
N LYS A 133 10.40 14.23 -2.47
CA LYS A 133 11.54 15.09 -2.10
C LYS A 133 11.78 16.23 -3.10
N ILE A 134 11.98 17.46 -2.59
CA ILE A 134 12.43 18.62 -3.39
C ILE A 134 13.54 19.45 -2.70
N PHE A 135 13.77 19.24 -1.40
CA PHE A 135 14.79 19.94 -0.63
C PHE A 135 15.91 18.98 -0.19
N ALA A 136 16.98 19.52 0.39
CA ALA A 136 17.99 18.73 1.08
C ALA A 136 17.38 17.99 2.29
N ASP A 137 17.94 16.82 2.62
CA ASP A 137 17.40 15.92 3.66
C ASP A 137 17.37 16.58 5.04
N ASP A 138 18.34 17.45 5.33
CA ASP A 138 18.48 18.15 6.61
C ASP A 138 17.28 19.05 6.94
N LEU A 139 16.60 19.58 5.92
CA LEU A 139 15.48 20.48 6.08
C LEU A 139 14.30 19.74 6.69
N TYR A 140 14.03 18.52 6.23
CA TYR A 140 12.92 17.73 6.71
C TYR A 140 13.12 17.31 8.17
N THR A 141 14.36 16.98 8.56
CA THR A 141 14.69 16.59 9.93
C THR A 141 14.69 17.78 10.89
N LYS A 142 15.28 18.91 10.51
CA LYS A 142 15.29 20.16 11.32
C LYS A 142 13.89 20.76 11.52
N MET A 143 12.97 20.53 10.59
CA MET A 143 11.59 21.01 10.70
C MET A 143 10.76 20.25 11.74
N TRP A 144 11.25 19.12 12.26
CA TRP A 144 10.66 18.43 13.42
C TRP A 144 10.98 19.17 14.73
N SER A 145 10.42 20.36 14.85
CA SER A 145 10.66 21.30 15.95
C SER A 145 9.40 22.07 16.33
N ASN A 146 9.35 22.64 17.52
CA ASN A 146 8.32 23.57 17.98
C ASN A 146 9.02 24.84 18.50
N LYS A 147 8.64 26.02 18.00
CA LYS A 147 9.32 27.31 18.30
C LYS A 147 10.86 27.21 18.19
N LYS A 148 11.36 26.57 17.12
CA LYS A 148 12.80 26.29 16.85
C LYS A 148 13.50 25.32 17.82
N LYS A 149 12.79 24.74 18.80
CA LYS A 149 13.31 23.67 19.66
C LYS A 149 12.96 22.30 19.07
N PRO A 150 13.91 21.36 18.91
CA PRO A 150 13.61 20.00 18.48
C PRO A 150 12.62 19.34 19.45
N ILE A 151 11.57 18.71 18.90
CA ILE A 151 10.55 18.01 19.71
C ILE A 151 10.87 16.54 19.94
N GLY A 152 11.87 16.02 19.24
CA GLY A 152 12.39 14.68 19.42
C GLY A 152 13.34 14.33 18.28
N ARG A 153 13.54 13.03 18.03
CA ARG A 153 14.48 12.59 16.98
C ARG A 153 13.75 12.52 15.65
N SER A 154 14.43 12.95 14.59
CA SER A 154 13.97 12.79 13.21
C SER A 154 15.07 12.14 12.39
N LYS A 155 14.72 11.13 11.61
CA LYS A 155 15.62 10.46 10.67
C LYS A 155 14.94 10.36 9.33
N SER A 156 15.69 10.63 8.26
CA SER A 156 15.24 10.48 6.88
C SER A 156 16.03 9.37 6.20
N TYR A 157 15.34 8.54 5.43
CA TYR A 157 15.89 7.47 4.62
C TYR A 157 15.38 7.66 3.19
N LYS A 158 16.21 7.32 2.20
CA LYS A 158 15.72 7.19 0.83
C LYS A 158 14.78 6.00 0.75
N LEU A 159 13.77 6.09 -0.12
CA LEU A 159 12.91 4.94 -0.39
C LEU A 159 13.69 3.88 -1.17
N ASP A 160 13.61 2.64 -0.67
CA ASP A 160 14.18 1.49 -1.34
C ASP A 160 13.08 0.75 -2.11
N PHE A 161 13.21 0.73 -3.43
CA PHE A 161 12.29 0.07 -4.35
C PHE A 161 13.00 -1.12 -4.97
N ASN A 162 12.35 -2.28 -4.97
CA ASN A 162 12.87 -3.49 -5.58
C ASN A 162 11.95 -3.98 -6.71
N GLU A 163 12.10 -5.24 -7.13
CA GLU A 163 11.32 -5.85 -8.21
C GLU A 163 9.81 -5.90 -7.92
N THR A 164 9.39 -5.96 -6.66
CA THR A 164 7.98 -5.90 -6.23
C THR A 164 7.55 -4.53 -5.72
N GLY A 165 8.42 -3.52 -5.85
CA GLY A 165 8.18 -2.15 -5.42
C GLY A 165 8.59 -1.89 -3.98
N ILE A 166 7.75 -1.16 -3.26
CA ILE A 166 8.02 -0.75 -1.86
C ILE A 166 7.34 -1.67 -0.84
N GLU A 167 7.06 -2.92 -1.23
CA GLU A 167 6.21 -3.83 -0.47
C GLU A 167 6.73 -4.09 0.96
N GLY A 168 8.06 -4.18 1.14
CA GLY A 168 8.67 -4.39 2.45
C GLY A 168 8.30 -3.28 3.45
N LEU A 169 8.53 -2.03 3.07
CA LEU A 169 8.17 -0.87 3.89
C LEU A 169 6.64 -0.74 4.04
N ALA A 170 5.88 -0.97 2.98
CA ALA A 170 4.41 -0.92 3.03
C ALA A 170 3.83 -1.94 4.03
N LYS A 171 4.37 -3.17 4.05
CA LYS A 171 4.00 -4.22 5.02
C LYS A 171 4.37 -3.83 6.45
N TYR A 172 5.57 -3.28 6.64
CA TYR A 172 6.04 -2.80 7.95
C TYR A 172 5.08 -1.73 8.51
N LEU A 173 4.80 -0.69 7.74
CA LEU A 173 3.95 0.42 8.16
C LEU A 173 2.47 0.05 8.39
N THR A 174 2.02 -1.08 7.85
CA THR A 174 0.61 -1.52 7.98
C THR A 174 0.44 -2.76 8.86
N LYS A 175 1.48 -3.11 9.64
CA LYS A 175 1.48 -4.30 10.50
C LYS A 175 0.38 -4.23 11.57
N ASN A 176 0.23 -3.10 12.25
CA ASN A 176 -0.68 -2.94 13.38
C ASN A 176 -2.16 -3.06 12.96
N LYS A 177 -2.92 -3.91 13.67
CA LYS A 177 -4.29 -4.31 13.31
C LYS A 177 -5.41 -3.59 14.09
N GLY A 178 -5.10 -2.76 15.08
CA GLY A 178 -6.08 -2.09 15.95
C GLY A 178 -6.38 -0.62 15.66
N GLN A 179 -5.75 -0.01 14.65
CA GLN A 179 -5.89 1.44 14.43
C GLN A 179 -7.19 1.80 13.69
N LYS A 180 -7.95 2.79 14.18
CA LYS A 180 -9.16 3.31 13.53
C LYS A 180 -8.92 3.79 12.09
N LYS A 181 -7.72 4.33 11.81
CA LYS A 181 -7.21 4.66 10.47
C LYS A 181 -5.75 4.25 10.37
N ARG A 182 -5.43 3.37 9.42
CA ARG A 182 -4.07 2.83 9.21
C ARG A 182 -3.07 3.87 8.67
N TRP A 183 -3.55 4.85 7.90
CA TRP A 183 -2.75 5.96 7.40
C TRP A 183 -3.63 7.18 7.13
N SER A 184 -2.99 8.34 7.03
CA SER A 184 -3.51 9.57 6.45
C SER A 184 -2.64 9.95 5.26
N CYS A 185 -3.16 10.72 4.31
CA CYS A 185 -2.41 11.09 3.11
C CYS A 185 -2.85 12.43 2.54
N SER A 186 -2.03 12.99 1.65
CA SER A 186 -2.40 14.17 0.87
C SER A 186 -3.53 13.84 -0.12
N GLN A 187 -4.38 14.83 -0.40
CA GLN A 187 -5.52 14.66 -1.31
C GLN A 187 -5.12 14.59 -2.79
N ASN A 188 -3.92 15.04 -3.14
CA ASN A 188 -3.38 15.07 -4.49
C ASN A 188 -2.56 13.81 -4.85
N LEU A 189 -2.73 12.70 -4.12
CA LEU A 189 -2.15 11.42 -4.54
C LEU A 189 -2.92 10.85 -5.72
N ASP A 190 -2.19 10.40 -6.73
CA ASP A 190 -2.75 9.71 -7.88
C ASP A 190 -3.17 8.31 -7.47
N LYS A 191 -4.40 7.91 -7.83
CA LYS A 191 -4.88 6.55 -7.60
C LYS A 191 -4.28 5.62 -8.66
N PRO A 192 -4.01 4.34 -8.32
CA PRO A 192 -3.62 3.34 -9.32
C PRO A 192 -4.64 3.29 -10.47
N PHE A 193 -4.17 3.26 -11.71
CA PHE A 193 -5.05 3.18 -12.86
C PHE A 193 -5.48 1.72 -13.07
N ILE A 194 -6.79 1.47 -13.18
CA ILE A 194 -7.33 0.11 -13.31
C ILE A 194 -8.00 -0.04 -14.66
N ARG A 195 -7.60 -1.08 -15.40
CA ARG A 195 -8.26 -1.53 -16.63
C ARG A 195 -8.84 -2.92 -16.41
N GLU A 196 -10.15 -3.04 -16.52
CA GLU A 196 -10.85 -4.32 -16.35
C GLU A 196 -11.36 -4.87 -17.69
N ARG A 197 -11.32 -6.19 -17.84
CA ARG A 197 -11.87 -6.91 -19.01
C ARG A 197 -12.48 -8.23 -18.57
N LYS A 198 -13.69 -8.54 -19.03
CA LYS A 198 -14.28 -9.87 -18.88
C LYS A 198 -13.72 -10.83 -19.95
N ILE A 199 -13.40 -12.04 -19.53
CA ILE A 199 -12.87 -13.13 -20.38
C ILE A 199 -13.59 -14.44 -20.05
N ARG A 200 -13.66 -15.35 -21.03
CA ARG A 200 -14.15 -16.71 -20.82
C ARG A 200 -12.99 -17.69 -20.82
N LEU A 201 -12.85 -18.45 -19.74
CA LEU A 201 -11.86 -19.52 -19.61
C LEU A 201 -12.55 -20.88 -19.50
N SER A 202 -12.05 -21.87 -20.22
CA SER A 202 -12.47 -23.28 -20.05
C SER A 202 -11.81 -23.87 -18.80
N LYS A 203 -12.35 -24.96 -18.26
CA LYS A 203 -11.75 -25.67 -17.11
C LYS A 203 -10.30 -26.09 -17.42
N THR A 204 -10.07 -26.63 -18.61
CA THR A 204 -8.73 -27.02 -19.07
C THR A 204 -7.77 -25.84 -19.12
N LYS A 205 -8.20 -24.67 -19.60
CA LYS A 205 -7.34 -23.46 -19.61
C LYS A 205 -7.01 -22.99 -18.19
N VAL A 206 -7.98 -23.03 -17.27
CA VAL A 206 -7.74 -22.69 -15.86
C VAL A 206 -6.75 -23.66 -15.23
N SER A 207 -6.92 -24.97 -15.43
CA SER A 207 -5.99 -25.99 -14.92
C SER A 207 -4.58 -25.78 -15.47
N LYS A 208 -4.41 -25.56 -16.78
CA LYS A 208 -3.10 -25.25 -17.37
C LYS A 208 -2.49 -24.00 -16.76
N LEU A 209 -3.29 -22.94 -16.59
CA LEU A 209 -2.81 -21.68 -16.02
C LEU A 209 -2.31 -21.84 -14.57
N VAL A 210 -2.87 -22.75 -13.78
CA VAL A 210 -2.35 -23.04 -12.42
C VAL A 210 -0.92 -23.56 -12.49
N PHE A 211 -0.62 -24.47 -13.42
CA PHE A 211 0.74 -25.01 -13.59
C PHE A 211 1.68 -24.02 -14.25
N ASP A 212 1.18 -23.26 -15.22
CA ASP A 212 1.99 -22.35 -16.04
C ASP A 212 2.07 -20.91 -15.46
N ILE A 213 1.51 -20.63 -14.27
CA ILE A 213 1.47 -19.26 -13.74
C ILE A 213 2.86 -18.64 -13.58
N ASN A 214 3.88 -19.45 -13.27
CA ASN A 214 5.27 -18.99 -13.15
C ASN A 214 6.02 -18.91 -14.50
N ASN A 215 5.37 -19.26 -15.61
CA ASN A 215 5.95 -19.14 -16.93
C ASN A 215 5.92 -17.68 -17.39
N LYS A 216 7.03 -16.97 -17.17
CA LYS A 216 7.21 -15.55 -17.52
C LYS A 216 6.80 -15.21 -18.95
N GLY A 217 7.08 -16.10 -19.92
CA GLY A 217 6.85 -15.83 -21.34
C GLY A 217 5.37 -15.59 -21.66
N ILE A 218 4.47 -16.30 -20.98
CA ILE A 218 3.01 -16.14 -21.14
C ILE A 218 2.58 -14.72 -20.77
N TRP A 219 3.20 -14.14 -19.72
CA TRP A 219 2.84 -12.82 -19.23
C TRP A 219 3.53 -11.70 -20.01
N GLU A 220 4.80 -11.87 -20.36
CA GLU A 220 5.59 -10.84 -21.05
C GLU A 220 5.12 -10.61 -22.50
N ILE A 221 4.66 -11.64 -23.20
CA ILE A 221 4.10 -11.53 -24.57
C ILE A 221 2.86 -10.60 -24.59
N ASP A 222 1.96 -10.78 -23.62
CA ASP A 222 0.70 -10.03 -23.52
C ASP A 222 0.87 -8.65 -22.85
N ASN A 223 2.07 -8.36 -22.33
CA ASN A 223 2.40 -7.14 -21.59
C ASN A 223 3.75 -6.57 -22.05
N LYS A 224 3.86 -6.28 -23.35
CA LYS A 224 5.06 -5.65 -23.93
C LYS A 224 5.49 -4.41 -23.13
N GLY A 225 6.79 -4.30 -22.86
CA GLY A 225 7.37 -3.23 -22.04
C GLY A 225 7.42 -3.55 -20.54
N TYR A 226 6.99 -4.74 -20.13
CA TYR A 226 7.06 -5.22 -18.75
C TYR A 226 7.83 -6.56 -18.66
N ILE A 227 8.51 -6.75 -17.53
CA ILE A 227 9.19 -7.99 -17.13
C ILE A 227 8.39 -8.62 -15.99
N TYR A 228 8.20 -9.94 -16.05
CA TYR A 228 7.58 -10.72 -14.99
C TYR A 228 8.43 -10.66 -13.71
N THR A 229 7.79 -10.52 -12.54
CA THR A 229 8.49 -10.50 -11.25
C THR A 229 8.03 -11.62 -10.32
N ASP A 230 6.73 -11.74 -10.10
CA ASP A 230 6.17 -12.72 -9.16
C ASP A 230 4.74 -13.10 -9.55
N SER A 231 4.29 -14.27 -9.14
CA SER A 231 2.91 -14.67 -9.29
C SER A 231 2.44 -15.64 -8.22
N ASN A 232 1.13 -15.67 -8.01
CA ASN A 232 0.50 -16.57 -7.07
C ASN A 232 -0.88 -17.00 -7.56
N SER A 233 -1.17 -18.30 -7.42
CA SER A 233 -2.51 -18.86 -7.64
C SER A 233 -3.14 -19.25 -6.30
N VAL A 234 -4.35 -18.78 -6.04
CA VAL A 234 -5.08 -19.09 -4.81
C VAL A 234 -6.37 -19.84 -5.16
N TYR A 235 -6.53 -21.02 -4.58
CA TYR A 235 -7.78 -21.77 -4.68
C TYR A 235 -8.78 -21.26 -3.64
N ASN A 236 -9.99 -20.89 -4.07
CA ASN A 236 -11.07 -20.54 -3.18
C ASN A 236 -11.89 -21.81 -2.87
N GLU A 237 -11.77 -22.33 -1.65
CA GLU A 237 -12.44 -23.56 -1.23
C GLU A 237 -13.98 -23.46 -1.26
N ILE A 238 -14.52 -22.26 -1.04
CA ILE A 238 -15.96 -21.98 -0.99
C ILE A 238 -16.56 -22.06 -2.39
N THR A 239 -15.98 -21.32 -3.34
CA THR A 239 -16.48 -21.24 -4.72
C THR A 239 -15.96 -22.38 -5.59
N GLY A 240 -14.86 -23.02 -5.19
CA GLY A 240 -14.18 -24.05 -5.95
C GLY A 240 -13.43 -23.52 -7.17
N LEU A 241 -13.10 -22.22 -7.20
CA LEU A 241 -12.48 -21.55 -8.35
C LEU A 241 -11.10 -20.99 -7.98
N TRP A 242 -10.23 -20.92 -8.99
CA TRP A 242 -8.88 -20.38 -8.87
C TRP A 242 -8.85 -18.87 -9.12
N HIS A 243 -8.03 -18.17 -8.35
CA HIS A 243 -7.65 -16.77 -8.53
C HIS A 243 -6.18 -16.71 -8.90
N PHE A 244 -5.81 -15.87 -9.86
CA PHE A 244 -4.42 -15.68 -10.25
C PHE A 244 -4.02 -14.22 -10.04
N TYR A 245 -2.87 -14.03 -9.42
CA TYR A 245 -2.29 -12.72 -9.14
C TYR A 245 -0.90 -12.70 -9.74
N ILE A 246 -0.61 -11.74 -10.59
CA ILE A 246 0.67 -11.60 -11.28
C ILE A 246 1.20 -10.20 -11.01
N ARG A 247 2.50 -10.10 -10.81
CA ARG A 247 3.23 -8.84 -10.65
C ARG A 247 4.27 -8.74 -11.75
N MET A 248 4.39 -7.53 -12.28
CA MET A 248 5.34 -7.19 -13.33
C MET A 248 5.88 -5.79 -13.07
N ARG A 249 7.04 -5.48 -13.66
CA ARG A 249 7.64 -4.14 -13.63
C ARG A 249 8.03 -3.69 -15.03
N LYS A 250 8.04 -2.39 -15.29
CA LYS A 250 8.50 -1.85 -16.58
C LYS A 250 9.96 -2.22 -16.82
N ILE A 251 10.30 -2.45 -18.09
CA ILE A 251 11.68 -2.51 -18.57
C ILE A 251 12.28 -1.10 -18.38
N GLU A 252 13.48 -1.04 -17.82
CA GLU A 252 14.25 0.21 -17.67
C GLU A 252 15.12 0.49 -18.89
#